data_AF-A0A7I4YTR0-F1
#
_entry.id   AF-A0A7I4YTR0-F1
#
_cell.length_a   1.000
_cell.length_b   1.000
_cell.length_c   1.000
_cell.angle_alpha   90.00
_cell.angle_beta   90.00
_cell.angle_gamma   90.00
#
_symmetry.space_group_name_H-M   'P 1'
#
loop_
_entity.id
_entity.type
_entity.pdbx_description
1 polymer ?
#
loop_
_entity_poly.entity_id
_entity_poly.type
_entity_poly.pdbx_seq_one_letter_code
_entity_poly.pdbx_strand_id
1 'polypeptide(L)'
;MQRTKDVIWTANKLAKLAFMVERHREPYGCIRWADLRNTWDCSRMENDPRRTLSALKAAYAKIAGLTDRNEAPRSEASNNEHEEEEQPAESNMGEPVTPVNQEHTSLSDHSKSDDSSETLEQRLKERFNCYHRMAIDSKDRQPIRRPREEIPQGILQLVIQILREKLGRRNSTNKRTLTALKAVVYAIGKAITSVLLDDAAEKAGKKYQKLSEAKALRDSVIRTISIVSHELQRRSTGNRGAPTKQYLEIAKLHRVTTTAQVQRLLIRFKDELKIVTSDVETKQQALRRLRERQRGYPAVAREPREKESDVPVAEVREHWKAIIGETQPFHPSDALNEWAREQQTDSRDVGDLSGETWAKIFSKIKPWKATGPDGIQGFWWKKLPEAKERLKAWCLEALCKPHRIIPNWVCRGKIVLIPKGNSEARGPGDFRPIACLNTCYKVLTAMIAQQILQSGRDVLPREQVALRKGVWGCTHAHILDQTICKDALRRKNTLHTLWLDMTKAFDSVSHGAIK
;
A
#
# COMPACT_ATOMS: atom_id res chain seq x y z
N MET A 1 35.93 22.11 -14.81
CA MET A 1 35.89 20.90 -15.67
C MET A 1 34.51 20.78 -16.30
N GLN A 2 34.47 20.31 -17.54
CA GLN A 2 33.41 20.53 -18.54
C GLN A 2 31.99 20.13 -18.10
N ARG A 3 31.06 21.06 -18.34
CA ARG A 3 29.61 20.79 -18.43
C ARG A 3 29.36 19.78 -19.55
N THR A 4 28.79 18.62 -19.25
CA THR A 4 28.13 17.78 -20.24
C THR A 4 26.87 18.49 -20.72
N LYS A 5 27.01 19.14 -21.88
CA LYS A 5 25.91 19.66 -22.69
C LYS A 5 25.05 18.49 -23.21
N ASP A 6 23.75 18.75 -23.25
CA ASP A 6 22.72 18.15 -24.13
C ASP A 6 21.90 16.93 -23.66
N VAL A 7 20.78 17.24 -22.98
CA VAL A 7 19.44 16.83 -23.45
C VAL A 7 18.55 18.08 -23.62
N ILE A 8 19.08 19.12 -24.26
CA ILE A 8 18.33 20.34 -24.60
C ILE A 8 18.31 20.46 -26.12
N TRP A 9 17.12 20.63 -26.70
CA TRP A 9 16.98 21.00 -28.11
C TRP A 9 17.44 22.45 -28.25
N THR A 10 18.63 22.67 -28.80
CA THR A 10 19.12 24.03 -29.09
C THR A 10 18.34 24.63 -30.26
N ALA A 11 18.26 25.97 -30.33
CA ALA A 11 17.57 26.67 -31.41
C ALA A 11 18.06 26.23 -32.80
N ASN A 12 19.37 26.02 -32.96
CA ASN A 12 19.95 25.52 -34.22
C ASN A 12 19.52 24.10 -34.56
N LYS A 13 19.37 23.20 -33.57
CA LYS A 13 18.87 21.84 -33.78
C LYS A 13 17.38 21.84 -34.15
N LEU A 14 16.59 22.74 -33.56
CA LEU A 14 15.18 22.92 -33.93
C LEU A 14 15.01 23.51 -35.34
N ALA A 15 15.84 24.49 -35.72
CA ALA A 15 15.84 25.05 -37.07
C ALA A 15 16.26 24.01 -38.12
N LYS A 16 17.31 23.21 -37.84
CA LYS A 16 17.71 22.08 -38.69
C LYS A 16 16.57 21.07 -38.85
N LEU A 17 15.87 20.75 -37.76
CA LEU A 17 14.74 19.82 -37.78
C LEU A 17 13.58 20.36 -38.63
N ALA A 18 13.20 21.62 -38.47
CA ALA A 18 12.15 22.25 -39.27
C ALA A 18 12.48 22.20 -40.77
N PHE A 19 13.72 22.53 -41.15
CA PHE A 19 14.19 22.46 -42.54
C PHE A 19 14.16 21.02 -43.11
N MET A 20 14.60 20.04 -42.33
CA MET A 20 14.58 18.63 -42.76
C MET A 20 13.16 18.09 -42.89
N VAL A 21 12.23 18.51 -42.02
CA VAL A 21 10.82 18.10 -42.11
C VAL A 21 10.20 18.59 -43.41
N GLU A 22 10.46 19.83 -43.83
CA GLU A 22 9.91 20.36 -45.07
C GLU A 22 10.44 19.62 -46.31
N ARG A 23 11.72 19.21 -46.28
CA ARG A 23 12.34 18.43 -47.38
C ARG A 23 11.85 16.98 -47.47
N HIS A 24 11.29 16.44 -46.38
CA HIS A 24 10.74 15.09 -46.30
C HIS A 24 9.21 15.09 -46.22
N ARG A 25 8.58 16.22 -46.58
CA ARG A 25 7.13 16.39 -46.67
C ARG A 25 6.66 15.99 -48.06
N GLU A 26 5.69 15.10 -48.12
CA GLU A 26 5.06 14.68 -49.37
C GLU A 26 4.03 15.72 -49.85
N PRO A 27 3.65 15.71 -51.15
CA PRO A 27 2.69 16.66 -51.73
C PRO A 27 1.33 16.69 -51.01
N TYR A 28 0.94 15.61 -50.32
CA TYR A 28 -0.30 15.50 -49.56
C TYR A 28 -0.15 15.86 -48.06
N GLY A 29 0.99 16.44 -47.66
CA GLY A 29 1.22 16.95 -46.31
C GLY A 29 1.73 15.94 -45.29
N CYS A 30 1.84 14.64 -45.65
CA CYS A 30 2.42 13.61 -44.80
C CYS A 30 3.95 13.69 -44.75
N ILE A 31 4.53 13.55 -43.55
CA ILE A 31 5.99 13.61 -43.33
C ILE A 31 6.55 12.19 -43.22
N ARG A 32 7.55 11.85 -44.03
CA ARG A 32 8.27 10.55 -43.96
C ARG A 32 9.25 10.51 -42.79
N TRP A 33 8.73 10.28 -41.59
CA TRP A 33 9.51 10.30 -40.34
C TRP A 33 10.63 9.25 -40.25
N ALA A 34 10.46 8.10 -40.90
CA ALA A 34 11.48 7.04 -40.90
C ALA A 34 12.71 7.46 -41.73
N ASP A 35 12.48 7.99 -42.93
CA ASP A 35 13.54 8.48 -43.81
C ASP A 35 14.25 9.71 -43.22
N LEU A 36 13.47 10.62 -42.64
CA LEU A 36 14.00 11.79 -41.93
C LEU A 36 14.89 11.40 -40.75
N ARG A 37 14.53 10.37 -39.99
CA ARG A 37 15.37 9.88 -38.89
C ARG A 37 16.70 9.36 -39.41
N ASN A 38 16.68 8.59 -40.51
CA ASN A 38 17.90 8.05 -41.10
C ASN A 38 18.82 9.17 -41.60
N THR A 39 18.28 10.19 -42.27
CA THR A 39 19.07 11.36 -42.70
C THR A 39 19.54 12.22 -41.53
N TRP A 40 18.76 12.29 -40.45
CA TRP A 40 19.16 12.96 -39.21
C TRP A 40 20.33 12.26 -38.54
N ASP A 41 20.27 10.93 -38.42
CA ASP A 41 21.32 10.12 -37.82
C ASP A 41 22.60 10.11 -38.67
N CYS A 42 22.49 10.18 -40.01
CA CYS A 42 23.64 10.32 -40.91
C CYS A 42 24.30 11.70 -40.88
N SER A 43 23.56 12.75 -40.52
CA SER A 43 24.07 14.13 -40.43
C SER A 43 24.43 14.57 -39.01
N ARG A 44 24.58 13.60 -38.10
CA ARG A 44 24.91 13.78 -36.68
C ARG A 44 26.43 13.81 -36.48
N MET A 45 26.92 14.76 -35.68
CA MET A 45 28.31 14.76 -35.23
C MET A 45 28.53 13.66 -34.19
N GLU A 46 29.72 13.04 -34.13
CA GLU A 46 29.97 11.82 -33.37
C GLU A 46 29.59 11.90 -31.87
N ASN A 47 29.68 13.10 -31.29
CA ASN A 47 29.36 13.42 -29.89
C ASN A 47 27.88 13.75 -29.59
N ASP A 48 26.99 13.83 -30.59
CA ASP A 48 25.56 14.12 -30.35
C ASP A 48 24.78 12.86 -29.97
N PRO A 49 23.84 12.85 -29.01
CA PRO A 49 23.08 11.64 -28.71
C PRO A 49 22.12 11.28 -29.86
N ARG A 50 22.03 9.98 -30.20
CA ARG A 50 21.05 9.47 -31.18
C ARG A 50 19.63 9.80 -30.72
N ARG A 51 18.78 10.28 -31.62
CA ARG A 51 17.40 10.70 -31.30
C ARG A 51 16.41 9.65 -31.79
N THR A 52 15.44 9.31 -30.95
CA THR A 52 14.35 8.42 -31.32
C THR A 52 13.35 9.12 -32.23
N LEU A 53 12.59 8.36 -33.02
CA LEU A 53 11.55 8.88 -33.91
C LEU A 53 10.48 9.68 -33.14
N SER A 54 10.15 9.22 -31.93
CA SER A 54 9.25 9.92 -31.00
C SER A 54 9.82 11.25 -30.52
N ALA A 55 11.13 11.35 -30.29
CA ALA A 55 11.77 12.59 -29.88
C ALA A 55 11.77 13.65 -31.00
N LEU A 56 11.98 13.24 -32.25
CA LEU A 56 11.91 14.11 -33.43
C LEU A 56 10.48 14.63 -33.64
N LYS A 57 9.47 13.74 -33.55
CA LYS A 57 8.06 14.12 -33.62
C LYS A 57 7.64 15.10 -32.52
N ALA A 58 8.04 14.84 -31.28
CA ALA A 58 7.72 15.70 -30.14
C ALA A 58 8.41 17.08 -30.24
N ALA A 59 9.62 17.15 -30.79
CA ALA A 59 10.32 18.41 -31.03
C ALA A 59 9.68 19.22 -32.16
N TYR A 60 9.26 18.58 -33.25
CA TYR A 60 8.54 19.25 -34.33
C TYR A 60 7.15 19.72 -33.92
N ALA A 61 6.42 18.94 -33.11
CA ALA A 61 5.13 19.35 -32.56
C ALA A 61 5.23 20.64 -31.70
N LYS A 62 6.37 20.86 -31.03
CA LYS A 62 6.64 22.13 -30.32
C LYS A 62 6.89 23.31 -31.28
N ILE A 63 7.51 23.06 -32.43
CA ILE A 63 7.73 24.08 -33.48
C ILE A 63 6.38 24.46 -34.13
N ALA A 64 5.56 23.46 -34.48
CA ALA A 64 4.24 23.66 -35.07
C ALA A 64 3.24 24.31 -34.08
N GLY A 65 3.28 23.92 -32.80
CA GLY A 65 2.43 24.54 -31.77
C GLY A 65 2.82 25.96 -31.37
N LEU A 66 4.02 26.43 -31.75
CA LEU A 66 4.43 27.83 -31.59
C LEU A 66 3.93 28.72 -32.74
N THR A 67 3.63 28.14 -33.91
CA THR A 67 3.09 28.85 -35.07
C THR A 67 1.56 29.02 -34.96
N ASP A 68 0.84 28.01 -34.46
CA ASP A 68 -0.63 28.07 -34.23
C ASP A 68 -1.08 29.02 -33.12
N ARG A 69 -0.18 29.46 -32.22
CA ARG A 69 -0.55 30.40 -31.13
C ARG A 69 -0.61 31.86 -31.56
N ASN A 70 -0.15 32.20 -32.77
CA ASN A 70 -0.15 33.57 -33.27
C ASN A 70 -1.37 33.90 -34.17
N GLU A 71 -2.23 32.95 -34.50
CA GLU A 71 -3.39 33.16 -35.39
C GLU A 71 -4.73 32.75 -34.73
N ALA A 72 -5.24 33.63 -33.86
CA ALA A 72 -6.67 33.87 -33.57
C ALA A 72 -7.54 32.70 -32.99
N PRO A 73 -8.85 32.90 -32.72
CA PRO A 73 -9.36 33.33 -31.40
C PRO A 73 -10.30 32.31 -30.71
N ARG A 74 -10.58 32.58 -29.43
CA ARG A 74 -11.50 31.82 -28.54
C ARG A 74 -12.97 31.96 -28.98
N SER A 75 -13.69 30.84 -29.00
CA SER A 75 -15.15 30.80 -28.78
C SER A 75 -15.58 29.48 -28.13
N GLU A 76 -16.43 29.62 -27.11
CA GLU A 76 -17.10 28.57 -26.33
C GLU A 76 -18.32 27.99 -27.08
N ALA A 77 -18.62 26.70 -26.84
CA ALA A 77 -19.96 26.06 -26.88
C ALA A 77 -19.77 24.57 -26.49
N SER A 78 -20.33 24.04 -25.40
CA SER A 78 -21.74 23.72 -25.12
C SER A 78 -22.22 22.40 -25.75
N ASN A 79 -22.64 21.48 -24.86
CA ASN A 79 -23.68 20.45 -24.98
C ASN A 79 -23.58 19.36 -26.07
N ASN A 80 -23.62 18.07 -25.71
CA ASN A 80 -24.89 17.37 -25.50
C ASN A 80 -24.69 15.89 -25.12
N GLU A 81 -25.67 15.39 -24.37
CA GLU A 81 -25.93 14.01 -23.99
C GLU A 81 -26.36 13.16 -25.21
N HIS A 82 -26.02 11.87 -25.20
CA HIS A 82 -26.85 10.84 -25.81
C HIS A 82 -26.69 9.51 -25.07
N GLU A 83 -27.81 9.06 -24.49
CA GLU A 83 -28.09 7.69 -24.08
C GLU A 83 -28.36 6.84 -25.34
N GLU A 84 -27.85 5.60 -25.37
CA GLU A 84 -28.44 4.51 -26.14
C GLU A 84 -28.44 3.24 -25.28
N GLU A 85 -29.63 2.68 -25.12
CA GLU A 85 -29.94 1.36 -24.57
C GLU A 85 -29.80 0.24 -25.62
N GLU A 86 -29.77 -0.99 -25.09
CA GLU A 86 -30.21 -2.26 -25.69
C GLU A 86 -29.18 -3.34 -26.08
N GLN A 87 -28.98 -4.23 -25.08
CA GLN A 87 -29.39 -5.66 -25.13
C GLN A 87 -28.47 -6.75 -25.75
N PRO A 88 -28.64 -8.03 -25.34
CA PRO A 88 -27.55 -8.91 -24.92
C PRO A 88 -27.19 -10.00 -25.95
N ALA A 89 -26.02 -10.62 -25.79
CA ALA A 89 -25.64 -11.82 -26.52
C ALA A 89 -25.25 -12.98 -25.57
N GLU A 90 -25.84 -14.13 -25.84
CA GLU A 90 -25.74 -15.38 -25.09
C GLU A 90 -24.43 -16.15 -25.33
N SER A 91 -24.07 -16.92 -24.29
CA SER A 91 -23.35 -18.20 -24.23
C SER A 91 -22.37 -18.63 -25.33
N ASN A 92 -21.15 -19.01 -24.91
CA ASN A 92 -20.57 -20.28 -25.35
C ASN A 92 -19.74 -20.94 -24.23
N MET A 93 -19.90 -22.26 -24.11
CA MET A 93 -19.37 -23.16 -23.08
C MET A 93 -18.17 -23.98 -23.59
N GLY A 94 -17.31 -24.44 -22.66
CA GLY A 94 -16.39 -25.60 -22.81
C GLY A 94 -14.90 -25.24 -23.00
N GLU A 95 -14.08 -25.20 -21.95
CA GLU A 95 -13.28 -26.30 -21.33
C GLU A 95 -11.93 -26.57 -22.03
N PRO A 96 -10.88 -27.16 -21.39
CA PRO A 96 -10.60 -27.33 -19.96
C PRO A 96 -9.17 -26.86 -19.54
N VAL A 97 -8.95 -26.78 -18.23
CA VAL A 97 -7.66 -26.47 -17.60
C VAL A 97 -6.78 -27.73 -17.55
N THR A 98 -5.60 -27.67 -18.15
CA THR A 98 -4.53 -28.67 -18.02
C THR A 98 -3.92 -28.68 -16.61
N PRO A 99 -3.81 -29.83 -15.93
CA PRO A 99 -3.04 -29.96 -14.70
C PRO A 99 -1.55 -30.17 -15.05
N VAL A 100 -0.67 -29.34 -14.51
CA VAL A 100 0.78 -29.52 -14.61
C VAL A 100 1.25 -30.52 -13.55
N ASN A 101 2.03 -31.49 -14.03
CA ASN A 101 2.64 -32.63 -13.35
C ASN A 101 3.21 -32.36 -11.95
N GLN A 102 2.84 -33.24 -11.03
CA GLN A 102 3.63 -33.56 -9.84
C GLN A 102 4.70 -34.58 -10.25
N GLU A 103 5.97 -34.25 -10.04
CA GLU A 103 7.04 -35.24 -10.07
C GLU A 103 6.97 -36.10 -8.80
N HIS A 104 6.84 -37.40 -9.03
CA HIS A 104 7.01 -38.44 -8.03
C HIS A 104 8.47 -38.48 -7.58
N THR A 105 8.70 -38.43 -6.27
CA THR A 105 9.87 -39.08 -5.66
C THR A 105 9.38 -39.95 -4.51
N SER A 106 9.62 -41.25 -4.67
CA SER A 106 9.11 -42.34 -3.84
C SER A 106 9.91 -42.53 -2.55
N LEU A 107 9.16 -42.68 -1.46
CA LEU A 107 9.29 -43.66 -0.37
C LEU A 107 10.63 -43.77 0.40
N SER A 108 10.51 -43.46 1.70
CA SER A 108 10.89 -44.42 2.74
C SER A 108 9.94 -44.29 3.94
N ASP A 109 9.13 -45.32 4.14
CA ASP A 109 8.35 -45.57 5.36
C ASP A 109 9.27 -45.67 6.58
N HIS A 110 8.87 -45.05 7.70
CA HIS A 110 8.66 -45.79 8.95
C HIS A 110 8.04 -44.95 10.07
N SER A 111 7.20 -45.65 10.83
CA SER A 111 6.63 -45.38 12.15
C SER A 111 5.60 -44.25 12.28
N LYS A 112 4.35 -44.69 12.28
CA LYS A 112 3.22 -44.15 13.05
C LYS A 112 3.68 -43.71 14.46
N SER A 113 3.33 -42.49 14.84
CA SER A 113 3.06 -42.14 16.24
C SER A 113 1.98 -41.06 16.29
N ASP A 114 0.88 -41.46 16.91
CA ASP A 114 -0.24 -40.73 17.53
C ASP A 114 -0.41 -39.20 17.39
N ASP A 115 -1.65 -38.90 17.04
CA ASP A 115 -2.51 -37.78 17.44
C ASP A 115 -2.02 -36.91 18.61
N SER A 116 -1.69 -35.65 18.31
CA SER A 116 -1.92 -34.56 19.25
C SER A 116 -2.32 -33.33 18.44
N SER A 117 -3.54 -32.82 18.67
CA SER A 117 -3.93 -31.52 18.13
C SER A 117 -2.90 -30.49 18.58
N GLU A 118 -2.12 -29.96 17.65
CA GLU A 118 -1.04 -29.01 17.95
C GLU A 118 -1.60 -27.84 18.77
N THR A 119 -1.11 -27.67 20.00
CA THR A 119 -1.66 -26.63 20.89
C THR A 119 -1.45 -25.26 20.26
N LEU A 120 -2.39 -24.33 20.45
CA LEU A 120 -2.28 -22.95 19.93
C LEU A 120 -0.94 -22.30 20.32
N GLU A 121 -0.45 -22.60 21.52
CA GLU A 121 0.84 -22.15 22.02
C GLU A 121 2.01 -22.72 21.20
N GLN A 122 1.99 -24.02 20.89
CA GLN A 122 3.01 -24.66 20.07
C GLN A 122 3.04 -24.07 18.66
N ARG A 123 1.89 -23.98 17.99
CA ARG A 123 1.75 -23.33 16.68
C ARG A 123 2.32 -21.93 16.68
N LEU A 124 1.99 -21.13 17.69
CA LEU A 124 2.45 -19.75 17.81
C LEU A 124 3.97 -19.67 18.02
N LYS A 125 4.54 -20.53 18.89
CA LYS A 125 5.99 -20.60 19.15
C LYS A 125 6.77 -21.04 17.91
N GLU A 126 6.28 -22.01 17.16
CA GLU A 126 6.89 -22.48 15.91
C GLU A 126 6.91 -21.39 14.85
N ARG A 127 5.77 -20.74 14.61
CA ARG A 127 5.67 -19.58 13.69
C ARG A 127 6.57 -18.44 14.14
N PHE A 128 6.60 -18.14 15.44
CA PHE A 128 7.49 -17.12 16.01
C PHE A 128 8.96 -17.44 15.71
N ASN A 129 9.43 -18.66 15.98
CA ASN A 129 10.83 -19.04 15.76
C ASN A 129 11.22 -18.93 14.28
N CYS A 130 10.33 -19.35 13.37
CA CYS A 130 10.52 -19.19 11.94
C CYS A 130 10.68 -17.71 11.54
N TYR A 131 9.72 -16.86 11.88
CA TYR A 131 9.79 -15.44 11.55
C TYR A 131 10.90 -14.69 12.28
N HIS A 132 11.32 -15.16 13.45
CA HIS A 132 12.43 -14.58 14.20
C HIS A 132 13.76 -14.80 13.51
N ARG A 133 14.02 -16.01 12.97
CA ARG A 133 15.19 -16.28 12.11
C ARG A 133 15.20 -15.34 10.90
N MET A 134 14.10 -15.30 10.15
CA MET A 134 13.95 -14.39 8.99
C MET A 134 14.17 -12.92 9.36
N ALA A 135 13.71 -12.50 10.54
CA ALA A 135 13.86 -11.13 11.00
C ALA A 135 15.31 -10.80 11.38
N ILE A 136 16.09 -11.75 11.88
CA ILE A 136 17.51 -11.55 12.16
C ILE A 136 18.28 -11.38 10.84
N ASP A 137 17.97 -12.21 9.85
CA ASP A 137 18.72 -12.27 8.59
C ASP A 137 18.45 -11.04 7.71
N SER A 138 17.21 -10.56 7.66
CA SER A 138 16.82 -9.42 6.81
C SER A 138 16.55 -8.13 7.60
N LYS A 139 17.15 -7.03 7.10
CA LYS A 139 16.86 -5.66 7.54
C LYS A 139 15.69 -5.03 6.79
N ASP A 140 15.44 -5.49 5.56
CA ASP A 140 14.40 -4.98 4.66
C ASP A 140 13.27 -6.01 4.59
N ARG A 141 12.21 -5.76 5.37
CA ARG A 141 11.15 -6.73 5.64
C ARG A 141 9.84 -6.28 5.04
N GLN A 142 9.02 -7.26 4.66
CA GLN A 142 7.65 -6.98 4.24
C GLN A 142 6.83 -6.46 5.42
N PRO A 143 6.00 -5.43 5.23
CA PRO A 143 5.11 -4.94 6.28
C PRO A 143 4.19 -6.03 6.82
N ILE A 144 3.99 -6.05 8.13
CA ILE A 144 3.11 -7.03 8.79
C ILE A 144 1.66 -6.79 8.33
N ARG A 145 0.94 -7.83 7.91
CA ARG A 145 -0.45 -7.63 7.43
C ARG A 145 -1.33 -7.18 8.60
N ARG A 146 -2.24 -6.23 8.34
CA ARG A 146 -3.22 -5.81 9.34
C ARG A 146 -4.20 -6.97 9.62
N PRO A 147 -4.35 -7.42 10.87
CA PRO A 147 -5.42 -8.35 11.24
C PRO A 147 -6.79 -7.75 10.91
N ARG A 148 -7.71 -8.58 10.39
CA ARG A 148 -9.08 -8.15 10.07
C ARG A 148 -9.96 -8.06 11.31
N GLU A 149 -9.76 -8.99 12.22
CA GLU A 149 -10.46 -9.08 13.49
C GLU A 149 -9.54 -8.59 14.62
N GLU A 150 -10.14 -8.30 15.77
CA GLU A 150 -9.36 -7.99 16.97
C GLU A 150 -8.55 -9.22 17.40
N ILE A 151 -7.35 -8.99 17.92
CA ILE A 151 -6.48 -10.07 18.38
C ILE A 151 -7.08 -10.64 19.68
N PRO A 152 -7.40 -11.94 19.74
CA PRO A 152 -7.92 -12.58 20.95
C PRO A 152 -6.99 -12.40 22.15
N GLN A 153 -7.57 -12.20 23.33
CA GLN A 153 -6.81 -11.93 24.55
C GLN A 153 -5.86 -13.07 24.93
N GLY A 154 -6.25 -14.33 24.68
CA GLY A 154 -5.39 -15.49 24.93
C GLY A 154 -4.11 -15.48 24.08
N ILE A 155 -4.21 -15.14 22.78
CA ILE A 155 -3.04 -14.98 21.91
C ILE A 155 -2.16 -13.82 22.42
N LEU A 156 -2.77 -12.72 22.83
CA LEU A 156 -2.03 -11.56 23.35
C LEU A 156 -1.22 -11.90 24.60
N GLN A 157 -1.79 -12.69 25.53
CA GLN A 157 -1.11 -13.13 26.75
C GLN A 157 0.09 -14.03 26.43
N LEU A 158 -0.10 -15.04 25.57
CA LEU A 158 0.97 -15.95 25.13
C LEU A 158 2.13 -15.18 24.47
N VAL A 159 1.79 -14.21 23.60
CA VAL A 159 2.79 -13.37 22.94
C VAL A 159 3.57 -12.50 23.93
N ILE A 160 2.90 -11.92 24.92
CA ILE A 160 3.55 -11.11 25.96
C ILE A 160 4.54 -11.99 26.76
N GLN A 161 4.17 -13.25 27.03
CA GLN A 161 5.06 -14.20 27.66
C GLN A 161 6.29 -14.49 26.78
N ILE A 162 6.10 -14.85 25.51
CA ILE A 162 7.20 -15.11 24.55
C ILE A 162 8.13 -13.89 24.45
N LEU A 163 7.56 -12.68 24.41
CA LEU A 163 8.32 -11.42 24.36
C LEU A 163 9.21 -11.25 25.60
N ARG A 164 8.68 -11.51 26.80
CA ARG A 164 9.45 -11.44 28.05
C ARG A 164 10.54 -12.51 28.13
N GLU A 165 10.24 -13.74 27.72
CA GLU A 165 11.20 -14.84 27.68
C GLU A 165 12.38 -14.53 26.75
N LYS A 166 12.11 -14.00 25.55
CA LYS A 166 13.14 -13.74 24.54
C LYS A 166 13.99 -12.50 24.83
N LEU A 167 13.43 -11.49 25.50
CA LEU A 167 14.16 -10.26 25.80
C LEU A 167 14.88 -10.28 27.15
N GLY A 168 14.61 -11.28 28.00
CA GLY A 168 15.23 -11.45 29.33
C GLY A 168 14.90 -10.30 30.30
N ARG A 169 15.39 -10.40 31.56
CA ARG A 169 15.16 -9.35 32.58
C ARG A 169 16.08 -8.14 32.47
N ARG A 170 17.20 -8.23 31.73
CA ARG A 170 18.21 -7.18 31.68
C ARG A 170 17.80 -6.07 30.70
N ASN A 171 17.67 -4.85 31.21
CA ASN A 171 17.51 -3.62 30.43
C ASN A 171 18.87 -3.11 29.91
N SER A 172 19.74 -3.99 29.42
CA SER A 172 20.99 -3.52 28.81
C SER A 172 20.68 -2.89 27.47
N THR A 173 21.22 -1.73 27.23
CA THR A 173 20.84 -0.81 26.18
C THR A 173 22.08 -0.53 25.34
N ASN A 174 22.13 -1.20 24.20
CA ASN A 174 23.18 -1.03 23.21
C ASN A 174 22.58 -1.20 21.80
N LYS A 175 23.39 -1.01 20.76
CA LYS A 175 22.95 -1.21 19.36
C LYS A 175 22.32 -2.58 19.09
N ARG A 176 22.81 -3.63 19.77
CA ARG A 176 22.31 -5.01 19.62
C ARG A 176 20.92 -5.15 20.25
N THR A 177 20.65 -4.46 21.37
CA THR A 177 19.36 -4.50 22.07
C THR A 177 18.20 -4.06 21.18
N LEU A 178 18.29 -2.89 20.54
CA LEU A 178 17.20 -2.44 19.65
C LEU A 178 17.06 -3.36 18.43
N THR A 179 18.18 -3.87 17.92
CA THR A 179 18.19 -4.78 16.77
C THR A 179 17.48 -6.09 17.10
N ALA A 180 17.73 -6.67 18.28
CA ALA A 180 17.00 -7.83 18.78
C ALA A 180 15.52 -7.50 19.04
N LEU A 181 15.23 -6.36 19.69
CA LEU A 181 13.87 -5.93 19.98
C LEU A 181 13.01 -5.83 18.71
N LYS A 182 13.51 -5.17 17.66
CA LYS A 182 12.75 -5.08 16.40
C LYS A 182 12.59 -6.43 15.71
N ALA A 183 13.49 -7.38 15.89
CA ALA A 183 13.36 -8.72 15.30
C ALA A 183 12.24 -9.49 16.02
N VAL A 184 12.24 -9.46 17.35
CA VAL A 184 11.21 -10.10 18.19
C VAL A 184 9.83 -9.48 17.93
N VAL A 185 9.71 -8.15 17.93
CA VAL A 185 8.43 -7.47 17.65
C VAL A 185 7.90 -7.81 16.26
N TYR A 186 8.77 -7.87 15.25
CA TYR A 186 8.38 -8.25 13.91
C TYR A 186 7.88 -9.70 13.84
N ALA A 187 8.65 -10.62 14.43
CA ALA A 187 8.35 -12.05 14.45
C ALA A 187 7.01 -12.33 15.16
N ILE A 188 6.77 -11.67 16.28
CA ILE A 188 5.49 -11.70 17.00
C ILE A 188 4.34 -11.27 16.10
N GLY A 189 4.46 -10.09 15.47
CA GLY A 189 3.38 -9.58 14.65
C GLY A 189 3.07 -10.48 13.47
N LYS A 190 4.10 -11.03 12.82
CA LYS A 190 3.95 -12.04 11.76
C LYS A 190 3.31 -13.33 12.26
N ALA A 191 3.76 -13.87 13.39
CA ALA A 191 3.23 -15.10 13.97
C ALA A 191 1.73 -14.95 14.29
N ILE A 192 1.33 -13.87 14.97
CA ILE A 192 -0.08 -13.57 15.24
C ILE A 192 -0.88 -13.51 13.94
N THR A 193 -0.40 -12.75 12.95
CA THR A 193 -1.13 -12.61 11.69
C THR A 193 -1.25 -13.92 10.93
N SER A 194 -0.25 -14.79 11.02
CA SER A 194 -0.29 -16.12 10.39
C SER A 194 -1.33 -17.01 11.05
N VAL A 195 -1.31 -17.10 12.38
CA VAL A 195 -2.28 -17.92 13.15
C VAL A 195 -3.71 -17.43 12.90
N LEU A 196 -3.94 -16.12 12.91
CA LEU A 196 -5.27 -15.56 12.62
C LEU A 196 -5.72 -15.81 11.17
N LEU A 197 -4.79 -15.91 10.22
CA LEU A 197 -5.11 -16.26 8.84
C LEU A 197 -5.46 -17.74 8.70
N ASP A 198 -4.74 -18.62 9.38
CA ASP A 198 -5.01 -20.05 9.42
C ASP A 198 -6.41 -20.31 10.02
N ASP A 199 -6.73 -19.69 11.17
CA ASP A 199 -8.05 -19.80 11.81
C ASP A 199 -9.17 -19.26 10.91
N ALA A 200 -8.90 -18.18 10.16
CA ALA A 200 -9.86 -17.64 9.20
C ALA A 200 -10.05 -18.57 7.99
N ALA A 201 -9.00 -19.24 7.54
CA ALA A 201 -9.06 -20.23 6.46
C ALA A 201 -9.85 -21.47 6.89
N GLU A 202 -9.61 -21.99 8.10
CA GLU A 202 -10.39 -23.10 8.66
C GLU A 202 -11.87 -22.76 8.80
N LYS A 203 -12.19 -21.57 9.34
CA LYS A 203 -13.58 -21.07 9.42
C LYS A 203 -14.21 -20.94 8.05
N ALA A 204 -13.46 -20.52 7.03
CA ALA A 204 -13.94 -20.45 5.66
C ALA A 204 -14.20 -21.85 5.08
N GLY A 205 -13.27 -22.80 5.29
CA GLY A 205 -13.43 -24.21 4.89
C GLY A 205 -14.70 -24.84 5.46
N LYS A 206 -14.95 -24.67 6.76
CA LYS A 206 -16.19 -25.13 7.42
C LYS A 206 -17.45 -24.52 6.81
N LYS A 207 -17.41 -23.25 6.37
CA LYS A 207 -18.53 -22.60 5.67
C LYS A 207 -18.77 -23.18 4.28
N TYR A 208 -17.70 -23.49 3.54
CA TYR A 208 -17.82 -24.17 2.24
C TYR A 208 -18.40 -25.58 2.39
N GLN A 209 -17.97 -26.34 3.39
CA GLN A 209 -18.51 -27.66 3.69
C GLN A 209 -20.01 -27.60 4.01
N LYS A 210 -20.44 -26.70 4.91
CA LYS A 210 -21.87 -26.50 5.23
C LYS A 210 -22.72 -26.09 4.02
N LEU A 211 -22.16 -25.32 3.09
CA LEU A 211 -22.86 -24.99 1.84
C LEU A 211 -23.00 -26.23 0.94
N SER A 212 -21.96 -27.06 0.85
CA SER A 212 -21.99 -28.30 0.08
C SER A 212 -23.03 -29.27 0.62
N GLU A 213 -23.09 -29.44 1.95
CA GLU A 213 -24.09 -30.26 2.64
C GLU A 213 -25.52 -29.76 2.39
N ALA A 214 -25.76 -28.45 2.49
CA ALA A 214 -27.06 -27.86 2.21
C ALA A 214 -27.50 -28.04 0.75
N LYS A 215 -26.56 -27.92 -0.21
CA LYS A 215 -26.84 -28.22 -1.63
C LYS A 215 -27.16 -29.70 -1.85
N ALA A 216 -26.39 -30.60 -1.25
CA ALA A 216 -26.64 -32.04 -1.35
C ALA A 216 -28.03 -32.40 -0.79
N LEU A 217 -28.42 -31.81 0.35
CA LEU A 217 -29.76 -31.97 0.92
C LEU A 217 -30.84 -31.46 -0.05
N ARG A 218 -30.68 -30.26 -0.62
CA ARG A 218 -31.61 -29.70 -1.62
C ARG A 218 -31.81 -30.66 -2.79
N ASP A 219 -30.71 -31.13 -3.37
CA ASP A 219 -30.74 -32.01 -4.53
C ASP A 219 -31.37 -33.37 -4.18
N SER A 220 -31.18 -33.86 -2.96
CA SER A 220 -31.87 -35.05 -2.43
C SER A 220 -33.39 -34.81 -2.33
N VAL A 221 -33.83 -33.68 -1.77
CA VAL A 221 -35.26 -33.35 -1.65
C VAL A 221 -35.91 -33.22 -3.02
N ILE A 222 -35.24 -32.58 -4.00
CA ILE A 222 -35.71 -32.50 -5.39
C ILE A 222 -35.93 -33.90 -5.98
N ARG A 223 -34.95 -34.82 -5.81
CA ARG A 223 -35.09 -36.21 -6.27
C ARG A 223 -36.30 -36.91 -5.63
N THR A 224 -36.46 -36.77 -4.32
CA THR A 224 -37.61 -37.36 -3.60
C THR A 224 -38.94 -36.79 -4.09
N ILE A 225 -39.02 -35.48 -4.33
CA ILE A 225 -40.20 -34.83 -4.92
C ILE A 225 -40.49 -35.41 -6.30
N SER A 226 -39.49 -35.52 -7.18
CA SER A 226 -39.67 -36.11 -8.52
C SER A 226 -40.20 -37.54 -8.45
N ILE A 227 -39.66 -38.37 -7.55
CA ILE A 227 -40.12 -39.76 -7.36
C ILE A 227 -41.58 -39.80 -6.89
N VAL A 228 -41.94 -38.99 -5.89
CA VAL A 228 -43.32 -38.92 -5.34
C VAL A 228 -44.30 -38.32 -6.36
N SER A 229 -43.87 -37.35 -7.16
CA SER A 229 -44.68 -36.77 -8.24
C SER A 229 -44.95 -37.78 -9.36
N HIS A 230 -43.95 -38.56 -9.78
CA HIS A 230 -44.15 -39.63 -10.76
C HIS A 230 -45.09 -40.72 -10.24
N GLU A 231 -45.01 -41.08 -8.96
CA GLU A 231 -45.98 -42.00 -8.34
C GLU A 231 -47.42 -41.47 -8.46
N LEU A 232 -47.64 -40.19 -8.11
CA LEU A 232 -48.97 -39.59 -8.17
C LEU A 232 -49.50 -39.53 -9.60
N GLN A 233 -48.64 -39.21 -10.57
CA GLN A 233 -48.99 -39.22 -11.99
C GLN A 233 -49.34 -40.64 -12.46
N ARG A 234 -48.62 -41.68 -12.02
CA ARG A 234 -48.98 -43.09 -12.30
C ARG A 234 -50.37 -43.43 -11.76
N ARG A 235 -50.67 -43.04 -10.52
CA ARG A 235 -51.99 -43.26 -9.89
C ARG A 235 -53.12 -42.53 -10.63
N SER A 236 -52.85 -41.33 -11.15
CA SER A 236 -53.84 -40.51 -11.88
C SER A 236 -54.12 -41.00 -13.30
N THR A 237 -53.14 -41.60 -13.98
CA THR A 237 -53.24 -42.06 -15.38
C THR A 237 -53.77 -43.49 -15.51
N GLY A 238 -54.08 -44.17 -14.39
CA GLY A 238 -54.58 -45.54 -14.39
C GLY A 238 -53.57 -46.58 -14.87
N ASN A 239 -52.28 -46.22 -14.96
CA ASN A 239 -51.25 -47.07 -15.51
C ASN A 239 -50.95 -48.26 -14.56
N ARG A 240 -51.15 -49.49 -15.04
CA ARG A 240 -51.09 -50.74 -14.25
C ARG A 240 -49.66 -51.23 -13.92
N GLY A 241 -48.62 -50.46 -14.28
CA GLY A 241 -47.23 -50.80 -13.99
C GLY A 241 -46.89 -50.77 -12.48
N ALA A 242 -45.97 -51.63 -12.05
CA ALA A 242 -45.54 -51.71 -10.65
C ALA A 242 -44.87 -50.40 -10.17
N PRO A 243 -45.00 -50.02 -8.89
CA PRO A 243 -44.30 -48.86 -8.33
C PRO A 243 -42.78 -49.02 -8.38
N THR A 244 -42.07 -47.91 -8.60
CA THR A 244 -40.61 -47.90 -8.61
C THR A 244 -40.05 -48.34 -7.25
N LYS A 245 -38.99 -49.16 -7.23
CA LYS A 245 -38.34 -49.63 -5.99
C LYS A 245 -37.98 -48.49 -5.03
N GLN A 246 -37.49 -47.37 -5.57
CA GLN A 246 -37.16 -46.16 -4.81
C GLN A 246 -38.38 -45.53 -4.12
N TYR A 247 -39.55 -45.53 -4.78
CA TYR A 247 -40.78 -45.05 -4.16
C TYR A 247 -41.24 -45.99 -3.03
N LEU A 248 -41.12 -47.31 -3.21
CA LEU A 248 -41.49 -48.28 -2.17
C LEU A 248 -40.66 -48.11 -0.89
N GLU A 249 -39.38 -47.76 -1.01
CA GLU A 249 -38.51 -47.43 0.12
C GLU A 249 -38.97 -46.16 0.83
N ILE A 250 -39.25 -45.08 0.08
CA ILE A 250 -39.77 -43.82 0.64
C ILE A 250 -41.14 -44.05 1.31
N ALA A 251 -42.02 -44.84 0.69
CA ALA A 251 -43.34 -45.16 1.21
C ALA A 251 -43.28 -45.96 2.52
N LYS A 252 -42.35 -46.90 2.62
CA LYS A 252 -42.07 -47.63 3.87
C LYS A 252 -41.54 -46.70 4.95
N LEU A 253 -40.57 -45.85 4.61
CA LEU A 253 -39.94 -44.92 5.54
C LEU A 253 -40.94 -43.91 6.14
N HIS A 254 -41.81 -43.35 5.30
CA HIS A 254 -42.81 -42.36 5.70
C HIS A 254 -44.19 -42.96 6.05
N ARG A 255 -44.30 -44.31 6.08
CA ARG A 255 -45.51 -45.07 6.43
C ARG A 255 -46.75 -44.61 5.64
N VAL A 256 -46.58 -44.48 4.33
CA VAL A 256 -47.57 -43.92 3.41
C VAL A 256 -48.21 -45.04 2.61
N THR A 257 -49.54 -45.17 2.67
CA THR A 257 -50.28 -46.23 1.94
C THR A 257 -51.33 -45.65 1.00
N THR A 258 -52.03 -44.60 1.42
CA THR A 258 -53.15 -44.00 0.66
C THR A 258 -52.70 -42.83 -0.23
N THR A 259 -53.43 -42.59 -1.32
CA THR A 259 -53.12 -41.50 -2.27
C THR A 259 -53.17 -40.11 -1.61
N ALA A 260 -54.10 -39.88 -0.68
CA ALA A 260 -54.18 -38.63 0.09
C ALA A 260 -52.96 -38.42 1.02
N GLN A 261 -52.38 -39.49 1.56
CA GLN A 261 -51.15 -39.38 2.36
C GLN A 261 -49.93 -39.09 1.47
N VAL A 262 -49.86 -39.65 0.26
CA VAL A 262 -48.80 -39.36 -0.72
C VAL A 262 -48.86 -37.89 -1.18
N GLN A 263 -50.06 -37.35 -1.41
CA GLN A 263 -50.25 -35.92 -1.70
C GLN A 263 -49.78 -35.02 -0.55
N ARG A 264 -50.11 -35.36 0.71
CA ARG A 264 -49.61 -34.63 1.89
C ARG A 264 -48.09 -34.71 2.04
N LEU A 265 -47.50 -35.87 1.74
CA LEU A 265 -46.06 -36.05 1.74
C LEU A 265 -45.37 -35.18 0.67
N LEU A 266 -45.96 -35.09 -0.53
CA LEU A 266 -45.48 -34.20 -1.58
C LEU A 266 -45.49 -32.73 -1.15
N ILE A 267 -46.58 -32.27 -0.52
CA ILE A 267 -46.68 -30.90 0.00
C ILE A 267 -45.58 -30.64 1.03
N ARG A 268 -45.39 -31.56 1.99
CA ARG A 268 -44.32 -31.45 2.99
C ARG A 268 -42.93 -31.34 2.35
N PHE A 269 -42.60 -32.19 1.37
CA PHE A 269 -41.30 -32.10 0.70
C PHE A 269 -41.15 -30.81 -0.12
N LYS A 270 -42.23 -30.30 -0.72
CA LYS A 270 -42.19 -28.99 -1.40
C LYS A 270 -41.94 -27.84 -0.42
N ASP A 271 -42.49 -27.90 0.79
CA ASP A 271 -42.22 -26.91 1.83
C ASP A 271 -40.77 -27.04 2.35
N GLU A 272 -40.31 -28.26 2.55
CA GLU A 272 -38.91 -28.55 2.89
C GLU A 272 -37.94 -28.03 1.80
N LEU A 273 -38.28 -28.20 0.52
CA LEU A 273 -37.51 -27.67 -0.59
C LEU A 273 -37.39 -26.14 -0.52
N LYS A 274 -38.48 -25.43 -0.19
CA LYS A 274 -38.43 -23.96 -0.04
C LYS A 274 -37.49 -23.55 1.10
N ILE A 275 -37.56 -24.24 2.24
CA ILE A 275 -36.69 -23.98 3.40
C ILE A 275 -35.22 -24.21 3.04
N VAL A 276 -34.91 -25.38 2.45
CA VAL A 276 -33.53 -25.72 2.10
C VAL A 276 -32.98 -24.82 0.99
N THR A 277 -33.81 -24.41 0.03
CA THR A 277 -33.39 -23.47 -1.03
C THR A 277 -33.04 -22.10 -0.44
N SER A 278 -33.89 -21.56 0.43
CA SER A 278 -33.62 -20.31 1.16
C SER A 278 -32.35 -20.39 2.02
N ASP A 279 -32.11 -21.54 2.65
CA ASP A 279 -30.90 -21.79 3.44
C ASP A 279 -29.63 -21.83 2.57
N VAL A 280 -29.68 -22.47 1.39
CA VAL A 280 -28.59 -22.48 0.40
C VAL A 280 -28.29 -21.06 -0.06
N GLU A 281 -29.31 -20.27 -0.42
CA GLU A 281 -29.14 -18.87 -0.84
C GLU A 281 -28.50 -18.03 0.25
N THR A 282 -28.99 -18.15 1.48
CA THR A 282 -28.44 -17.44 2.66
C THR A 282 -26.96 -17.78 2.86
N LYS A 283 -26.60 -19.07 2.78
CA LYS A 283 -25.21 -19.53 2.90
C LYS A 283 -24.33 -19.04 1.74
N GLN A 284 -24.84 -19.03 0.51
CA GLN A 284 -24.14 -18.49 -0.65
C GLN A 284 -23.87 -16.99 -0.52
N GLN A 285 -24.87 -16.20 -0.13
CA GLN A 285 -24.71 -14.77 0.11
C GLN A 285 -23.69 -14.50 1.23
N ALA A 286 -23.71 -15.29 2.31
CA ALA A 286 -22.73 -15.17 3.38
C ALA A 286 -21.29 -15.43 2.89
N LEU A 287 -21.08 -16.42 2.01
CA LEU A 287 -19.78 -16.69 1.39
C LEU A 287 -19.37 -15.60 0.39
N ARG A 288 -20.31 -15.05 -0.38
CA ARG A 288 -20.04 -13.91 -1.27
C ARG A 288 -19.56 -12.69 -0.49
N ARG A 289 -20.29 -12.32 0.57
CA ARG A 289 -19.91 -11.24 1.51
C ARG A 289 -18.55 -11.53 2.15
N LEU A 290 -18.27 -12.79 2.51
CA LEU A 290 -16.97 -13.18 3.03
C LEU A 290 -15.86 -12.96 2.00
N ARG A 291 -16.03 -13.39 0.75
CA ARG A 291 -15.06 -13.16 -0.34
C ARG A 291 -14.81 -11.67 -0.57
N GLU A 292 -15.86 -10.87 -0.61
CA GLU A 292 -15.76 -9.41 -0.77
C GLU A 292 -14.98 -8.78 0.40
N ARG A 293 -15.30 -9.15 1.66
CA ARG A 293 -14.52 -8.73 2.84
C ARG A 293 -13.08 -9.26 2.80
N GLN A 294 -12.87 -10.44 2.21
CA GLN A 294 -11.55 -11.06 2.07
C GLN A 294 -10.69 -10.45 0.95
N ARG A 295 -11.24 -9.61 0.07
CA ARG A 295 -10.46 -8.93 -0.99
C ARG A 295 -9.55 -7.81 -0.46
N GLY A 296 -9.82 -7.23 0.74
CA GLY A 296 -8.95 -6.23 1.39
C GLY A 296 -9.16 -4.79 0.88
N TYR A 297 -8.10 -3.96 0.85
CA TYR A 297 -8.12 -2.65 0.15
C TYR A 297 -8.73 -2.81 -1.26
N PRO A 298 -9.37 -1.76 -1.84
CA PRO A 298 -10.23 -1.90 -3.02
C PRO A 298 -9.56 -2.75 -4.10
N ALA A 299 -10.33 -3.63 -4.74
CA ALA A 299 -9.87 -4.39 -5.90
C ALA A 299 -9.23 -3.45 -6.95
N VAL A 300 -9.67 -2.20 -7.04
CA VAL A 300 -9.07 -1.11 -7.84
C VAL A 300 -7.56 -0.90 -7.62
N ALA A 301 -7.00 -1.21 -6.43
CA ALA A 301 -5.56 -1.11 -6.16
C ALA A 301 -4.78 -2.41 -6.45
N ARG A 302 -5.50 -3.51 -6.74
CA ARG A 302 -4.96 -4.86 -6.98
C ARG A 302 -5.32 -5.43 -8.35
N GLU A 303 -6.28 -4.84 -9.04
CA GLU A 303 -6.50 -5.07 -10.46
C GLU A 303 -5.14 -4.88 -11.11
N PRO A 304 -4.62 -5.90 -11.81
CA PRO A 304 -3.50 -5.70 -12.70
C PRO A 304 -3.96 -4.55 -13.60
N ARG A 305 -3.37 -3.36 -13.45
CA ARG A 305 -3.47 -2.41 -14.53
C ARG A 305 -2.81 -3.13 -15.68
N GLU A 306 -3.59 -3.50 -16.68
CA GLU A 306 -3.10 -4.10 -17.93
C GLU A 306 -2.04 -3.21 -18.59
N LYS A 307 -1.95 -1.94 -18.18
CA LYS A 307 -0.78 -1.10 -18.41
C LYS A 307 0.38 -1.58 -17.52
N GLU A 308 1.30 -2.34 -18.12
CA GLU A 308 2.70 -2.32 -17.70
C GLU A 308 3.06 -0.86 -17.42
N SER A 309 3.33 -0.54 -16.16
CA SER A 309 3.69 0.81 -15.78
C SER A 309 5.08 1.08 -16.35
N ASP A 310 5.14 1.73 -17.51
CA ASP A 310 6.36 2.22 -18.18
C ASP A 310 6.98 3.40 -17.40
N VAL A 311 7.21 3.20 -16.10
CA VAL A 311 7.93 4.16 -15.26
C VAL A 311 9.40 3.80 -15.39
N PRO A 312 10.23 4.62 -16.04
CA PRO A 312 11.63 4.30 -16.26
C PRO A 312 12.40 4.42 -14.94
N VAL A 313 12.43 3.35 -14.14
CA VAL A 313 13.03 3.33 -12.79
C VAL A 313 14.48 3.79 -12.80
N ALA A 314 15.22 3.48 -13.86
CA ALA A 314 16.61 3.90 -14.04
C ALA A 314 16.73 5.43 -14.21
N GLU A 315 15.97 6.02 -15.13
CA GLU A 315 15.94 7.47 -15.36
C GLU A 315 15.47 8.23 -14.11
N VAL A 316 14.47 7.67 -13.43
CA VAL A 316 13.98 8.21 -12.17
C VAL A 316 15.07 8.18 -11.11
N ARG A 317 15.77 7.05 -10.96
CA ARG A 317 16.88 6.94 -10.00
C ARG A 317 18.00 7.93 -10.32
N GLU A 318 18.37 8.08 -11.60
CA GLU A 318 19.42 9.01 -12.02
C GLU A 318 19.03 10.47 -11.75
N HIS A 319 17.80 10.84 -12.09
CA HIS A 319 17.23 12.15 -11.79
C HIS A 319 17.29 12.47 -10.29
N TRP A 320 16.81 11.54 -9.45
CA TRP A 320 16.80 11.74 -8.00
C TRP A 320 18.19 11.61 -7.36
N LYS A 321 19.13 10.88 -7.96
CA LYS A 321 20.52 10.76 -7.48
C LYS A 321 21.22 12.13 -7.51
N ALA A 322 21.10 12.87 -8.60
CA ALA A 322 21.57 14.25 -8.69
C ALA A 322 20.86 15.19 -7.68
N ILE A 323 19.65 14.80 -7.25
CA ILE A 323 18.88 15.57 -6.28
C ILE A 323 19.36 15.34 -4.85
N ILE A 324 19.47 14.08 -4.42
CA ILE A 324 19.86 13.68 -3.06
C ILE A 324 21.31 14.11 -2.72
N GLY A 325 22.13 14.35 -3.76
CA GLY A 325 23.42 15.03 -3.64
C GLY A 325 24.54 14.17 -3.07
N GLU A 326 25.77 14.67 -3.23
CA GLU A 326 26.97 14.11 -2.60
C GLU A 326 27.35 14.97 -1.39
N THR A 327 27.98 14.37 -0.38
CA THR A 327 28.45 15.11 0.80
C THR A 327 29.41 16.20 0.37
N GLN A 328 29.04 17.46 0.63
CA GLN A 328 29.89 18.62 0.36
C GLN A 328 30.64 19.03 1.63
N PRO A 329 31.88 19.53 1.51
CA PRO A 329 32.58 20.15 2.64
C PRO A 329 31.80 21.37 3.11
N PHE A 330 31.77 21.57 4.43
CA PHE A 330 31.06 22.69 5.04
C PHE A 330 32.01 23.57 5.82
N HIS A 331 32.03 24.84 5.44
CA HIS A 331 32.76 25.89 6.13
C HIS A 331 31.73 26.84 6.76
N PRO A 332 31.62 26.88 8.10
CA PRO A 332 30.67 27.76 8.76
C PRO A 332 31.09 29.21 8.55
N SER A 333 30.14 30.06 8.11
CA SER A 333 30.34 31.50 8.03
C SER A 333 30.46 32.12 9.42
N ASP A 334 31.15 33.26 9.53
CA ASP A 334 31.30 33.98 10.80
C ASP A 334 29.96 34.33 11.45
N ALA A 335 28.99 34.81 10.66
CA ALA A 335 27.62 35.08 11.13
C ALA A 335 26.91 33.85 11.71
N LEU A 336 27.17 32.65 11.18
CA LEU A 336 26.58 31.41 11.71
C LEU A 336 27.25 31.01 13.03
N ASN A 337 28.56 31.22 13.14
CA ASN A 337 29.29 30.98 14.38
C ASN A 337 28.88 31.97 15.48
N GLU A 338 28.66 33.24 15.14
CA GLU A 338 28.12 34.26 16.04
C GLU A 338 26.73 33.86 16.54
N TRP A 339 25.82 33.55 15.63
CA TRP A 339 24.48 33.10 15.99
C TRP A 339 24.52 31.84 16.87
N ALA A 340 25.38 30.86 16.55
CA ALA A 340 25.52 29.65 17.36
C ALA A 340 26.01 29.95 18.80
N ARG A 341 26.88 30.95 18.99
CA ARG A 341 27.32 31.40 20.32
C ARG A 341 26.18 32.07 21.09
N GLU A 342 25.36 32.89 20.44
CA GLU A 342 24.18 33.51 21.06
C GLU A 342 23.14 32.47 21.53
N GLN A 343 23.04 31.35 20.82
CA GLN A 343 22.12 30.26 21.16
C GLN A 343 22.72 29.25 22.15
N GLN A 344 24.01 29.36 22.47
CA GLN A 344 24.72 28.45 23.35
C GLN A 344 24.26 28.64 24.79
N THR A 345 24.00 27.53 25.49
CA THR A 345 23.59 27.55 26.91
C THR A 345 24.24 26.41 27.65
N ASP A 346 24.28 26.53 28.97
CA ASP A 346 24.62 25.43 29.85
C ASP A 346 23.78 24.19 29.52
N SER A 347 24.47 23.06 29.39
CA SER A 347 23.84 21.77 29.14
C SER A 347 22.88 21.47 30.29
N ARG A 348 21.58 21.63 30.07
CA ARG A 348 20.60 21.07 30.98
C ARG A 348 20.66 19.55 30.84
N ASP A 349 20.83 18.87 31.95
CA ASP A 349 20.71 17.43 31.99
C ASP A 349 19.33 17.07 31.44
N VAL A 350 19.32 16.25 30.39
CA VAL A 350 18.06 15.89 29.74
C VAL A 350 17.40 14.85 30.61
N GLY A 351 16.67 15.33 31.61
CA GLY A 351 15.94 14.51 32.56
C GLY A 351 14.93 13.59 31.87
N ASP A 352 14.52 12.55 32.58
CA ASP A 352 13.51 11.61 32.10
C ASP A 352 12.21 12.35 31.74
N LEU A 353 11.57 11.90 30.66
CA LEU A 353 10.31 12.47 30.22
C LEU A 353 9.17 11.94 31.09
N SER A 354 8.30 12.85 31.53
CA SER A 354 7.09 12.44 32.27
C SER A 354 6.25 11.42 31.50
N GLY A 355 5.57 10.53 32.23
CA GLY A 355 4.68 9.53 31.64
C GLY A 355 3.60 10.15 30.73
N GLU A 356 3.13 11.36 31.05
CA GLU A 356 2.21 12.12 30.22
C GLU A 356 2.83 12.54 28.87
N THR A 357 4.10 12.95 28.86
CA THR A 357 4.80 13.33 27.64
C THR A 357 4.96 12.12 26.73
N TRP A 358 5.32 10.97 27.29
CA TRP A 358 5.31 9.70 26.56
C TRP A 358 3.92 9.33 26.02
N ALA A 359 2.86 9.52 26.81
CA ALA A 359 1.50 9.29 26.35
C ALA A 359 1.14 10.19 25.15
N LYS A 360 1.53 11.48 25.19
CA LYS A 360 1.35 12.44 24.09
C LYS A 360 2.14 12.06 22.83
N ILE A 361 3.35 11.50 22.98
CA ILE A 361 4.14 11.00 21.83
C ILE A 361 3.44 9.80 21.18
N PHE A 362 3.07 8.79 21.97
CA PHE A 362 2.44 7.57 21.45
C PHE A 362 1.00 7.77 20.96
N SER A 363 0.28 8.78 21.44
CA SER A 363 -1.07 9.12 20.94
C SER A 363 -1.00 9.62 19.49
N LYS A 364 0.02 10.39 19.13
CA LYS A 364 0.26 10.89 17.77
C LYS A 364 0.65 9.78 16.77
N ILE A 365 1.15 8.64 17.25
CA ILE A 365 1.50 7.50 16.39
C ILE A 365 0.23 6.81 15.88
N LYS A 366 -0.06 7.03 14.60
CA LYS A 366 -1.15 6.36 13.88
C LYS A 366 -0.81 4.87 13.68
N PRO A 367 -1.64 3.91 14.17
CA PRO A 367 -1.27 2.50 14.23
C PRO A 367 -0.92 1.84 12.90
N TRP A 368 -1.60 2.19 11.80
CA TRP A 368 -1.50 1.49 10.52
C TRP A 368 -0.94 2.34 9.37
N LYS A 369 -0.08 3.32 9.70
CA LYS A 369 0.67 4.08 8.67
C LYS A 369 1.76 3.21 8.03
N ALA A 370 2.20 3.63 6.84
CA ALA A 370 3.28 2.99 6.10
C ALA A 370 4.55 2.87 6.96
N THR A 371 5.17 1.69 6.89
CA THR A 371 6.37 1.34 7.66
C THR A 371 7.63 1.77 6.92
N GLY A 372 8.73 1.87 7.66
CA GLY A 372 10.05 1.89 7.03
C GLY A 372 10.49 0.50 6.57
N PRO A 373 11.79 0.35 6.25
CA PRO A 373 12.35 -0.93 5.85
C PRO A 373 12.18 -2.06 6.88
N ASP A 374 12.03 -1.75 8.17
CA ASP A 374 11.83 -2.77 9.22
C ASP A 374 10.51 -3.54 9.13
N GLY A 375 9.53 -3.05 8.37
CA GLY A 375 8.22 -3.67 8.19
C GLY A 375 7.29 -3.59 9.42
N ILE A 376 7.61 -2.77 10.43
CA ILE A 376 6.86 -2.74 11.70
C ILE A 376 5.99 -1.47 11.80
N GLN A 377 4.67 -1.66 11.82
CA GLN A 377 3.73 -0.56 12.03
C GLN A 377 3.69 -0.08 13.49
N GLY A 378 3.23 1.15 13.69
CA GLY A 378 3.02 1.73 15.02
C GLY A 378 2.05 0.96 15.91
N PHE A 379 1.15 0.15 15.33
CA PHE A 379 0.28 -0.75 16.07
C PHE A 379 1.07 -1.67 17.01
N TRP A 380 2.11 -2.32 16.51
CA TRP A 380 2.89 -3.30 17.28
C TRP A 380 3.67 -2.67 18.43
N TRP A 381 4.22 -1.47 18.20
CA TRP A 381 4.87 -0.68 19.23
C TRP A 381 3.92 -0.16 20.31
N LYS A 382 2.62 -0.03 20.01
CA LYS A 382 1.59 0.41 20.97
C LYS A 382 0.94 -0.75 21.71
N LYS A 383 0.71 -1.87 21.02
CA LYS A 383 -0.05 -3.01 21.52
C LYS A 383 0.76 -3.93 22.43
N LEU A 384 2.09 -3.96 22.28
CA LEU A 384 3.00 -4.77 23.08
C LEU A 384 3.65 -3.93 24.20
N PRO A 385 3.23 -4.06 25.47
CA PRO A 385 3.69 -3.20 26.56
C PRO A 385 5.20 -3.25 26.78
N GLU A 386 5.77 -4.45 26.82
CA GLU A 386 7.21 -4.66 27.03
C GLU A 386 8.05 -4.02 25.90
N ALA A 387 7.57 -4.12 24.65
CA ALA A 387 8.25 -3.50 23.52
C ALA A 387 8.17 -1.97 23.58
N LYS A 388 7.04 -1.44 24.03
CA LYS A 388 6.84 -0.01 24.24
C LYS A 388 7.80 0.55 25.27
N GLU A 389 7.90 -0.08 26.45
CA GLU A 389 8.78 0.38 27.52
C GLU A 389 10.25 0.28 27.13
N ARG A 390 10.67 -0.80 26.47
CA ARG A 390 12.05 -0.92 25.97
C ARG A 390 12.38 0.08 24.88
N LEU A 391 11.42 0.43 24.04
CA LEU A 391 11.61 1.49 23.04
C LEU A 391 11.79 2.86 23.71
N LYS A 392 11.03 3.18 24.77
CA LYS A 392 11.21 4.42 25.54
C LYS A 392 12.60 4.48 26.17
N ALA A 393 12.99 3.43 26.89
CA ALA A 393 14.31 3.33 27.51
C ALA A 393 15.44 3.49 26.47
N TRP A 394 15.30 2.83 25.33
CA TRP A 394 16.25 3.00 24.23
C TRP A 394 16.29 4.43 23.69
N CYS A 395 15.15 5.12 23.57
CA CYS A 395 15.12 6.50 23.09
C CYS A 395 15.85 7.46 24.03
N LEU A 396 15.65 7.34 25.34
CA LEU A 396 16.34 8.16 26.35
C LEU A 396 17.86 7.96 26.24
N GLU A 397 18.31 6.72 26.12
CA GLU A 397 19.73 6.45 25.98
C GLU A 397 20.32 6.82 24.63
N ALA A 398 19.53 6.72 23.56
CA ALA A 398 19.91 7.17 22.23
C ALA A 398 20.22 8.66 22.21
N LEU A 399 19.55 9.44 23.07
CA LEU A 399 19.83 10.85 23.24
C LEU A 399 21.15 11.11 23.97
N CYS A 400 21.41 10.42 25.07
CA CYS A 400 22.62 10.64 25.87
C CYS A 400 23.89 10.07 25.21
N LYS A 401 23.76 8.96 24.46
CA LYS A 401 24.90 8.21 23.90
C LYS A 401 24.66 7.83 22.42
N PRO A 402 24.42 8.78 21.51
CA PRO A 402 23.97 8.51 20.15
C PRO A 402 24.90 7.59 19.38
N HIS A 403 26.22 7.84 19.42
CA HIS A 403 27.22 7.02 18.72
C HIS A 403 27.29 5.56 19.21
N ARG A 404 26.95 5.31 20.48
CA ARG A 404 26.98 3.96 21.08
C ARG A 404 25.64 3.23 20.95
N ILE A 405 24.53 3.96 20.88
CA ILE A 405 23.19 3.40 21.01
C ILE A 405 22.43 3.31 19.69
N ILE A 406 22.60 4.28 18.78
CA ILE A 406 21.84 4.34 17.53
C ILE A 406 22.50 3.47 16.46
N PRO A 407 21.86 2.38 15.99
CA PRO A 407 22.36 1.60 14.87
C PRO A 407 22.13 2.31 13.53
N ASN A 408 23.05 2.14 12.57
CA ASN A 408 22.96 2.77 11.23
C ASN A 408 21.66 2.45 10.48
N TRP A 409 21.02 1.32 10.75
CA TRP A 409 19.77 0.95 10.09
C TRP A 409 18.57 1.79 10.55
N VAL A 410 18.62 2.42 11.73
CA VAL A 410 17.48 3.18 12.27
C VAL A 410 17.11 4.36 11.37
N CYS A 411 18.12 5.07 10.86
CA CYS A 411 17.96 6.21 9.96
C CYS A 411 17.75 5.81 8.49
N ARG A 412 17.72 4.50 8.16
CA ARG A 412 17.40 4.06 6.80
C ARG A 412 15.91 4.25 6.52
N GLY A 413 15.59 4.85 5.37
CA GLY A 413 14.24 5.01 4.85
C GLY A 413 14.04 4.24 3.55
N LYS A 414 12.78 3.88 3.28
CA LYS A 414 12.35 3.41 1.96
C LYS A 414 11.77 4.60 1.20
N ILE A 415 12.31 4.93 0.03
CA ILE A 415 11.73 5.97 -0.83
C ILE A 415 10.56 5.38 -1.62
N VAL A 416 9.42 6.05 -1.58
CA VAL A 416 8.24 5.76 -2.41
C VAL A 416 7.95 6.98 -3.25
N LEU A 417 7.75 6.77 -4.55
CA LEU A 417 7.46 7.85 -5.50
C LEU A 417 5.95 8.02 -5.63
N ILE A 418 5.45 9.21 -5.32
CA ILE A 418 4.03 9.55 -5.44
C ILE A 418 3.87 10.47 -6.66
N PRO A 419 3.06 10.12 -7.66
CA PRO A 419 2.85 10.96 -8.83
C PRO A 419 2.19 12.30 -8.47
N LYS A 420 2.60 13.37 -9.15
CA LYS A 420 1.94 14.68 -9.13
C LYS A 420 0.80 14.65 -10.15
N GLY A 421 -0.42 14.90 -9.68
CA GLY A 421 -1.61 14.98 -10.55
C GLY A 421 -1.95 13.66 -11.28
N ASN A 422 -2.86 13.77 -12.26
CA ASN A 422 -3.48 12.63 -12.95
C ASN A 422 -2.91 12.38 -14.37
N SER A 423 -1.81 13.02 -14.77
CA SER A 423 -1.25 12.85 -16.12
C SER A 423 -0.82 11.40 -16.40
N GLU A 424 -1.11 10.93 -17.61
CA GLU A 424 -0.73 9.61 -18.13
C GLU A 424 0.75 9.56 -18.57
N ALA A 425 1.31 10.67 -19.07
CA ALA A 425 2.74 10.79 -19.32
C ALA A 425 3.44 11.38 -18.09
N ARG A 426 4.42 10.67 -17.51
CA ARG A 426 5.13 11.08 -16.29
C ARG A 426 6.63 11.00 -16.49
N GLY A 427 7.29 12.16 -16.47
CA GLY A 427 8.74 12.22 -16.36
C GLY A 427 9.22 11.98 -14.92
N PRO A 428 10.53 11.77 -14.70
CA PRO A 428 11.12 11.64 -13.36
C PRO A 428 10.77 12.75 -12.36
N GLY A 429 10.64 13.99 -12.83
CA GLY A 429 10.29 15.17 -12.04
C GLY A 429 8.80 15.27 -11.66
N ASP A 430 7.94 14.44 -12.24
CA ASP A 430 6.51 14.38 -11.96
C ASP A 430 6.19 13.52 -10.74
N PHE A 431 7.20 13.00 -10.05
CA PHE A 431 7.04 12.28 -8.80
C PHE A 431 7.48 13.14 -7.61
N ARG A 432 6.87 12.88 -6.46
CA ARG A 432 7.34 13.34 -5.15
C ARG A 432 7.94 12.15 -4.41
N PRO A 433 9.24 12.15 -4.10
CA PRO A 433 9.83 11.11 -3.28
C PRO A 433 9.38 11.30 -1.83
N ILE A 434 8.84 10.26 -1.24
CA ILE A 434 8.47 10.23 0.17
C ILE A 434 9.32 9.17 0.86
N ALA A 435 10.13 9.61 1.83
CA ALA A 435 10.90 8.72 2.69
C ALA A 435 10.02 8.10 3.77
N CYS A 436 9.72 6.81 3.63
CA CYS A 436 9.09 6.02 4.66
C CYS A 436 10.15 5.55 5.68
N LEU A 437 10.16 6.21 6.84
CA LEU A 437 11.09 5.94 7.94
C LEU A 437 10.53 4.91 8.93
N ASN A 438 11.43 4.19 9.59
CA ASN A 438 11.10 3.20 10.64
C ASN A 438 10.32 3.85 11.78
N THR A 439 9.40 3.09 12.39
CA THR A 439 8.56 3.66 13.46
C THR A 439 9.40 4.04 14.69
N CYS A 440 10.41 3.25 15.04
CA CYS A 440 11.31 3.56 16.16
C CYS A 440 12.07 4.89 15.95
N TYR A 441 12.48 5.19 14.72
CA TYR A 441 13.07 6.49 14.37
C TYR A 441 12.08 7.63 14.62
N LYS A 442 10.83 7.47 14.18
CA LYS A 442 9.77 8.48 14.39
C LYS A 442 9.48 8.73 15.88
N VAL A 443 9.57 7.70 16.72
CA VAL A 443 9.43 7.84 18.17
C VAL A 443 10.59 8.65 18.75
N LEU A 444 11.83 8.32 18.37
CA LEU A 444 13.02 9.04 18.81
C LEU A 444 12.95 10.52 18.39
N THR A 445 12.67 10.82 17.12
CA THR A 445 12.60 12.22 16.66
C THR A 445 11.42 12.98 17.26
N ALA A 446 10.30 12.30 17.55
CA ALA A 446 9.18 12.92 18.26
C ALA A 446 9.55 13.26 19.70
N MET A 447 10.33 12.40 20.38
CA MET A 447 10.87 12.65 21.70
C MET A 447 11.78 13.88 21.71
N ILE A 448 12.76 13.93 20.79
CA ILE A 448 13.68 15.06 20.61
C ILE A 448 12.90 16.34 20.34
N ALA A 449 11.92 16.31 19.43
CA ALA A 449 11.09 17.47 19.14
C ALA A 449 10.27 17.94 20.35
N GLN A 450 9.78 17.04 21.21
CA GLN A 450 9.10 17.45 22.45
C GLN A 450 10.06 18.14 23.41
N GLN A 451 11.29 17.62 23.58
CA GLN A 451 12.27 18.24 24.47
C GLN A 451 12.73 19.61 23.97
N ILE A 452 12.96 19.77 22.66
CA ILE A 452 13.26 21.08 22.06
C ILE A 452 12.13 22.07 22.34
N LEU A 453 10.87 21.67 22.15
CA LEU A 453 9.72 22.53 22.44
C LEU A 453 9.55 22.84 23.94
N GLN A 454 9.87 21.90 24.82
CA GLN A 454 9.80 22.08 26.28
C GLN A 454 10.93 22.95 26.83
N SER A 455 12.02 23.15 26.07
CA SER A 455 13.10 24.05 26.48
C SER A 455 12.65 25.50 26.72
N GLY A 456 11.44 25.86 26.27
CA GLY A 456 10.81 27.14 26.54
C GLY A 456 11.38 28.31 25.73
N ARG A 457 12.27 28.04 24.77
CA ARG A 457 12.83 29.05 23.88
C ARG A 457 11.89 29.29 22.70
N ASP A 458 11.65 30.57 22.39
CA ASP A 458 11.12 30.97 21.08
C ASP A 458 12.27 30.94 20.07
N VAL A 459 12.81 29.74 19.81
CA VAL A 459 13.95 29.52 18.89
C VAL A 459 13.55 29.85 17.45
N LEU A 460 12.25 29.81 17.16
CA LEU A 460 11.73 30.09 15.83
C LEU A 460 11.39 31.58 15.73
N PRO A 461 11.85 32.26 14.66
CA PRO A 461 11.49 33.66 14.43
C PRO A 461 9.96 33.81 14.35
N ARG A 462 9.44 34.98 14.74
CA ARG A 462 7.99 35.25 14.79
C ARG A 462 7.34 35.14 13.41
N GLU A 463 8.12 35.46 12.38
CA GLU A 463 7.77 35.38 10.96
C GLU A 463 7.58 33.93 10.50
N GLN A 464 8.17 32.95 11.18
CA GLN A 464 7.98 31.53 10.87
C GLN A 464 6.61 31.04 11.39
N VAL A 465 5.61 31.13 10.52
CA VAL A 465 4.25 30.63 10.79
C VAL A 465 4.05 29.17 10.38
N ALA A 466 4.91 28.64 9.51
CA ALA A 466 4.87 27.25 9.07
C ALA A 466 5.32 26.29 10.18
N LEU A 467 4.61 25.15 10.32
CA LEU A 467 4.88 24.11 11.31
C LEU A 467 4.84 24.58 12.79
N ARG A 468 4.32 25.78 13.07
CA ARG A 468 4.14 26.31 14.42
C ARG A 468 2.88 25.74 15.06
N LYS A 469 3.02 25.18 16.25
CA LYS A 469 1.90 24.57 16.99
C LYS A 469 0.85 25.64 17.31
N GLY A 470 -0.42 25.35 17.01
CA GLY A 470 -1.53 26.27 17.28
C GLY A 470 -1.73 27.35 16.22
N VAL A 471 -0.93 27.36 15.14
CA VAL A 471 -1.05 28.33 14.05
C VAL A 471 -1.50 27.63 12.77
N TRP A 472 -2.51 28.18 12.11
CA TRP A 472 -2.91 27.74 10.77
C TRP A 472 -1.98 28.37 9.73
N GLY A 473 -0.76 27.83 9.60
CA GLY A 473 0.33 28.48 8.87
C GLY A 473 -0.03 29.02 7.48
N CYS A 474 -0.63 28.20 6.61
CA CYS A 474 -1.02 28.65 5.26
C CYS A 474 -2.12 29.72 5.29
N THR A 475 -3.14 29.54 6.13
CA THR A 475 -4.24 30.51 6.25
C THR A 475 -3.74 31.83 6.83
N HIS A 476 -2.89 31.78 7.85
CA HIS A 476 -2.29 32.96 8.47
C HIS A 476 -1.45 33.72 7.45
N ALA A 477 -0.53 33.04 6.75
CA ALA A 477 0.29 33.64 5.71
C ALA A 477 -0.57 34.26 4.60
N HIS A 478 -1.63 33.57 4.18
CA HIS A 478 -2.54 34.07 3.15
C HIS A 478 -3.32 35.30 3.59
N ILE A 479 -3.82 35.34 4.83
CA ILE A 479 -4.51 36.51 5.38
C ILE A 479 -3.55 37.71 5.46
N LEU A 480 -2.32 37.51 5.93
CA LEU A 480 -1.31 38.57 5.97
C LEU A 480 -1.02 39.13 4.57
N ASP A 481 -0.76 38.23 3.61
CA ASP A 481 -0.48 38.59 2.22
C ASP A 481 -1.65 39.38 1.59
N GLN A 482 -2.88 38.89 1.76
CA GLN A 482 -4.08 39.60 1.31
C GLN A 482 -4.25 40.96 1.98
N THR A 483 -3.95 41.07 3.27
CA THR A 483 -4.11 42.32 4.04
C THR A 483 -3.12 43.37 3.55
N ILE A 484 -1.84 42.99 3.38
CA ILE A 484 -0.80 43.89 2.87
C ILE A 484 -1.13 44.33 1.44
N CYS A 485 -1.53 43.40 0.56
CA CYS A 485 -1.92 43.71 -0.81
C CYS A 485 -3.12 44.67 -0.86
N LYS A 486 -4.15 44.44 -0.05
CA LYS A 486 -5.35 45.30 0.01
C LYS A 486 -5.06 46.69 0.58
N ASP A 487 -4.21 46.80 1.62
CA ASP A 487 -3.86 48.11 2.18
C ASP A 487 -3.03 48.94 1.19
N ALA A 488 -2.06 48.32 0.50
CA ALA A 488 -1.30 48.98 -0.56
C ALA A 488 -2.22 49.47 -1.68
N LEU A 489 -3.16 48.62 -2.14
CA LEU A 489 -4.14 48.98 -3.16
C LEU A 489 -5.04 50.14 -2.72
N ARG A 490 -5.57 50.09 -1.49
CA ARG A 490 -6.45 51.13 -0.94
C ARG A 490 -5.74 52.48 -0.80
N ARG A 491 -4.48 52.48 -0.37
CA ARG A 491 -3.67 53.69 -0.17
C ARG A 491 -2.96 54.16 -1.44
N LYS A 492 -3.07 53.41 -2.54
CA LYS A 492 -2.34 53.64 -3.80
C LYS A 492 -0.82 53.68 -3.60
N ASN A 493 -0.31 52.90 -2.66
CA ASN A 493 1.12 52.74 -2.42
C ASN A 493 1.70 51.69 -3.37
N THR A 494 2.91 51.91 -3.86
CA THR A 494 3.66 50.90 -4.61
C THR A 494 4.12 49.79 -3.67
N LEU A 495 3.74 48.53 -3.97
CA LEU A 495 4.18 47.35 -3.26
C LEU A 495 5.13 46.52 -4.13
N HIS A 496 6.31 46.21 -3.60
CA HIS A 496 7.26 45.30 -4.23
C HIS A 496 7.36 44.01 -3.40
N THR A 497 7.20 42.86 -4.05
CA THR A 497 7.21 41.55 -3.38
C THR A 497 8.32 40.68 -3.98
N LEU A 498 9.09 40.02 -3.10
CA LEU A 498 10.09 39.04 -3.47
C LEU A 498 9.65 37.65 -3.02
N TRP A 499 9.60 36.70 -3.96
CA TRP A 499 9.30 35.30 -3.69
C TRP A 499 10.59 34.49 -3.75
N LEU A 500 10.96 33.88 -2.63
CA LEU A 500 12.14 33.03 -2.51
C LEU A 500 11.70 31.57 -2.36
N ASP A 501 12.15 30.71 -3.26
CA ASP A 501 11.95 29.26 -3.16
C ASP A 501 13.31 28.55 -3.09
N MET A 502 13.48 27.73 -2.06
CA MET A 502 14.73 27.01 -1.82
C MET A 502 14.68 25.65 -2.50
N THR A 503 15.60 25.43 -3.44
CA THR A 503 15.75 24.12 -4.08
C THR A 503 16.25 23.09 -3.06
N LYS A 504 15.46 22.04 -2.82
CA LYS A 504 15.81 20.90 -1.93
C LYS A 504 16.09 21.29 -0.48
N ALA A 505 15.27 22.18 0.09
CA ALA A 505 15.48 22.74 1.43
C ALA A 505 15.85 21.72 2.54
N PHE A 506 15.38 20.47 2.49
CA PHE A 506 15.77 19.44 3.46
C PHE A 506 17.06 18.69 3.11
N ASP A 507 17.30 18.41 1.82
CA ASP A 507 18.45 17.62 1.36
C ASP A 507 19.72 18.49 1.23
N SER A 508 19.57 19.80 1.07
CA SER A 508 20.69 20.74 0.92
C SER A 508 21.30 21.20 2.25
N VAL A 509 20.75 20.79 3.39
CA VAL A 509 21.28 21.19 4.70
C VAL A 509 22.57 20.44 4.99
N SER A 510 23.65 21.18 5.21
CA SER A 510 24.91 20.59 5.65
C SER A 510 24.76 19.98 7.04
N HIS A 511 25.18 18.72 7.20
CA HIS A 511 25.25 18.08 8.52
C HIS A 511 26.26 18.79 9.42
N GLY A 512 27.30 19.42 8.86
CA GLY A 512 28.25 20.22 9.64
C GLY A 512 27.65 21.50 10.22
N ALA A 513 26.52 21.96 9.70
CA ALA A 513 25.75 23.10 10.24
C ALA A 513 24.82 22.68 11.39
N ILE A 514 24.57 21.37 11.56
CA ILE A 514 23.75 20.79 12.62
C ILE A 514 24.69 20.04 13.56
N LYS A 515 25.25 20.73 14.57
CA LYS A 515 26.18 20.14 15.55
C LYS A 515 25.50 19.85 16.88
#